data_AF-A0A284RFL5-F1
#
_entry.id   AF-A0A284RFL5-F1
#
_cell.length_a   1.000
_cell.length_b   1.000
_cell.length_c   1.000
_cell.angle_alpha   90.00
_cell.angle_beta   90.00
_cell.angle_gamma   90.00
#
_symmetry.space_group_name_H-M   'P 1'
#
loop_
_entity.id
_entity.type
_entity.pdbx_description
1 polymer ?
#
loop_
_entity_poly.entity_id
_entity_poly.type
_entity_poly.pdbx_seq_one_letter_code
_entity_poly.pdbx_strand_id
1 'polypeptide(L)'
;MSLPIIDILPYLEDDRSPSNEARRREVATKIHNACVDYGFFYLDISSYVDPREPEELTTLARQFFSLPQEEKDKIALKNEDQARGYARLKENVTNGKADNHEGIDWYRPVEKPDKTKPLWGENQWPTVPTFREKYENWVDKMKALGLIVMGA
;
A
#
# COMPACT_ATOMS: atom_id res chain seq x y z
N MET A 1 24.42 -10.98 3.26
CA MET A 1 23.18 -11.56 2.70
C MET A 1 22.35 -10.41 2.14
N SER A 2 21.89 -10.54 0.89
CA SER A 2 20.97 -9.59 0.25
C SER A 2 19.65 -10.29 -0.02
N LEU A 3 18.52 -9.58 0.13
CA LEU A 3 17.21 -10.12 -0.23
C LEU A 3 17.11 -10.33 -1.75
N PRO A 4 16.35 -11.32 -2.23
CA PRO A 4 16.09 -11.50 -3.66
C PRO A 4 15.39 -10.27 -4.25
N ILE A 5 15.79 -9.88 -5.46
CA ILE A 5 15.09 -8.93 -6.31
C ILE A 5 14.50 -9.72 -7.47
N ILE A 6 13.18 -9.69 -7.63
CA ILE A 6 12.46 -10.54 -8.60
C ILE A 6 11.77 -9.64 -9.61
N ASP A 7 12.15 -9.79 -10.89
CA ASP A 7 11.52 -9.09 -12.01
C ASP A 7 10.20 -9.77 -12.40
N ILE A 8 9.12 -8.99 -12.40
CA ILE A 8 7.76 -9.45 -12.71
C ILE A 8 7.41 -9.32 -14.20
N LEU A 9 8.31 -8.78 -15.03
CA LEU A 9 8.09 -8.55 -16.45
C LEU A 9 7.43 -9.73 -17.20
N PRO A 10 7.82 -11.02 -17.00
CA PRO A 10 7.17 -12.15 -17.68
C PRO A 10 5.65 -12.27 -17.44
N TYR A 11 5.14 -11.72 -16.33
CA TYR A 11 3.72 -11.70 -16.00
C TYR A 11 3.00 -10.43 -16.48
N LEU A 12 3.74 -9.42 -16.96
CA LEU A 12 3.20 -8.20 -17.57
C LEU A 12 3.02 -8.33 -19.08
N GLU A 13 3.76 -9.25 -19.70
CA GLU A 13 3.70 -9.55 -21.12
C GLU A 13 2.45 -10.38 -21.46
N ASP A 14 1.68 -9.99 -22.47
CA ASP A 14 0.63 -10.83 -23.07
C ASP A 14 1.23 -11.84 -24.07
N ASP A 15 2.27 -12.56 -23.63
CA ASP A 15 2.93 -13.63 -24.38
C ASP A 15 2.64 -14.99 -23.74
N ARG A 16 1.97 -15.87 -24.49
CA ARG A 16 1.66 -17.26 -24.09
C ARG A 16 2.58 -18.28 -24.76
N SER A 17 3.70 -17.83 -25.34
CA SER A 17 4.69 -18.72 -25.91
C SER A 17 5.26 -19.65 -24.84
N PRO A 18 5.70 -20.87 -25.22
CA PRO A 18 6.40 -21.77 -24.29
C PRO A 18 7.64 -21.12 -23.65
N SER A 19 8.26 -20.16 -24.33
CA SER A 19 9.39 -19.39 -23.83
C SER A 19 8.98 -18.50 -22.64
N ASN A 20 7.91 -17.71 -22.79
CA ASN A 20 7.44 -16.87 -21.69
C ASN A 20 6.82 -17.69 -20.55
N GLU A 21 6.14 -18.81 -20.84
CA GLU A 21 5.69 -19.72 -19.79
C GLU A 21 6.84 -20.26 -18.93
N ALA A 22 7.99 -20.57 -19.54
CA ALA A 22 9.17 -21.00 -18.79
C ALA A 22 9.72 -19.87 -17.90
N ARG A 23 9.77 -18.62 -18.41
CA ARG A 23 10.16 -17.43 -17.63
C ARG A 23 9.20 -17.19 -16.46
N ARG A 24 7.89 -17.32 -16.67
CA ARG A 24 6.87 -17.21 -15.62
C ARG A 24 7.09 -18.25 -14.51
N ARG A 25 7.32 -19.53 -14.88
CA ARG A 25 7.64 -20.59 -13.91
C ARG A 25 8.92 -20.31 -13.13
N GLU A 26 9.93 -19.73 -13.77
CA GLU A 26 11.17 -19.31 -13.09
C GLU A 26 10.91 -18.22 -12.05
N VAL A 27 10.13 -17.20 -12.40
CA VAL A 27 9.70 -16.13 -11.48
C VAL A 27 8.89 -16.71 -10.31
N ALA A 28 7.93 -17.59 -10.58
CA ALA A 28 7.15 -18.30 -9.56
C ALA A 28 8.05 -19.05 -8.57
N THR A 29 9.04 -19.78 -9.09
CA THR A 29 10.02 -20.52 -8.28
C THR A 29 10.86 -19.58 -7.41
N LYS A 30 11.28 -18.44 -7.95
CA LYS A 30 12.02 -17.42 -7.18
C LYS A 30 11.16 -16.83 -6.06
N ILE A 31 9.88 -16.53 -6.31
CA ILE A 31 8.94 -16.03 -5.29
C ILE A 31 8.75 -17.09 -4.21
N HIS A 32 8.49 -18.34 -4.58
CA HIS A 32 8.34 -19.45 -3.64
C HIS A 32 9.56 -19.58 -2.73
N ASN A 33 10.76 -19.67 -3.30
CA ASN A 33 12.00 -19.81 -2.53
C ASN A 33 12.21 -18.59 -1.62
N ALA A 34 11.94 -17.37 -2.11
CA ALA A 34 12.09 -16.18 -1.28
C ALA A 34 11.14 -16.16 -0.08
N CYS A 35 9.89 -16.59 -0.27
CA CYS A 35 8.91 -16.74 0.80
C CYS A 35 9.33 -17.80 1.83
N VAL A 36 9.84 -18.96 1.38
CA VAL A 36 10.23 -20.07 2.26
C VAL A 36 11.52 -19.77 3.03
N ASP A 37 12.52 -19.22 2.34
CA ASP A 37 13.87 -19.07 2.88
C ASP A 37 14.04 -17.78 3.69
N TYR A 38 13.35 -16.69 3.31
CA TYR A 38 13.53 -15.36 3.92
C TYR A 38 12.24 -14.75 4.48
N GLY A 39 11.07 -15.13 3.93
CA GLY A 39 9.79 -14.50 4.22
C GLY A 39 9.58 -13.12 3.58
N PHE A 40 10.59 -12.61 2.85
CA PHE A 40 10.56 -11.30 2.18
C PHE A 40 11.41 -11.29 0.90
N PHE A 41 11.02 -10.44 -0.06
CA PHE A 41 11.77 -10.13 -1.27
C PHE A 41 11.41 -8.72 -1.77
N TYR A 42 12.25 -8.19 -2.66
CA TYR A 42 11.90 -7.02 -3.46
C TYR A 42 11.32 -7.47 -4.80
N LEU A 43 10.25 -6.80 -5.22
CA LEU A 43 9.72 -6.94 -6.57
C LEU A 43 10.29 -5.80 -7.41
N ASP A 44 10.94 -6.12 -8.52
CA ASP A 44 11.28 -5.12 -9.53
C ASP A 44 10.02 -4.81 -10.35
N ILE A 45 9.51 -3.60 -10.16
CA ILE A 45 8.30 -3.07 -10.78
C ILE A 45 8.61 -1.92 -11.75
N SER A 46 9.88 -1.76 -12.14
CA SER A 46 10.32 -0.69 -13.06
C SER A 46 9.60 -0.73 -14.41
N SER A 47 9.17 -1.91 -14.84
CA SER A 47 8.36 -2.11 -16.06
C SER A 47 6.85 -1.85 -15.85
N TYR A 48 6.40 -1.61 -14.61
CA TYR A 48 4.99 -1.47 -14.24
C TYR A 48 4.65 -0.08 -13.67
N VAL A 49 5.58 0.54 -12.94
CA VAL A 49 5.42 1.81 -12.25
C VAL A 49 6.43 2.83 -12.75
N ASP A 50 5.94 4.04 -13.04
CA ASP A 50 6.81 5.18 -13.24
C ASP A 50 7.33 5.65 -11.87
N PRO A 51 8.66 5.79 -11.66
CA PRO A 51 9.22 6.17 -10.36
C PRO A 51 8.70 7.51 -9.83
N ARG A 52 8.17 8.38 -10.70
CA ARG A 52 7.55 9.66 -10.28
C ARG A 52 6.26 9.47 -9.49
N GLU A 53 5.54 8.36 -9.69
CA GLU A 53 4.29 8.07 -8.96
C GLU A 53 4.52 7.97 -7.44
N PRO A 54 5.39 7.07 -6.92
CA PRO A 54 5.66 7.01 -5.48
C PRO A 54 6.38 8.25 -4.92
N GLU A 55 7.18 8.95 -5.75
CA GLU A 55 7.79 10.23 -5.35
C GLU A 55 6.74 11.33 -5.11
N GLU A 56 5.72 11.41 -5.98
CA GLU A 56 4.59 12.33 -5.83
C GLU A 56 3.78 12.00 -4.57
N LEU A 57 3.47 10.72 -4.33
CA LEU A 57 2.77 10.28 -3.11
C LEU A 57 3.57 10.62 -1.84
N THR A 58 4.89 10.41 -1.87
CA THR A 58 5.78 10.75 -0.74
C THR A 58 5.77 12.27 -0.49
N THR A 59 5.73 13.07 -1.53
CA THR A 59 5.65 14.54 -1.43
C THR A 59 4.32 14.97 -0.80
N LEU A 60 3.20 14.39 -1.26
CA LEU A 60 1.87 14.65 -0.70
C LEU A 60 1.78 14.24 0.79
N ALA A 61 2.31 13.06 1.14
CA ALA A 61 2.40 12.61 2.53
C ALA A 61 3.14 13.63 3.40
N ARG A 62 4.32 14.08 2.96
CA ARG A 62 5.13 15.06 3.68
C ARG A 62 4.39 16.39 3.85
N GLN A 63 3.67 16.84 2.82
CA GLN A 63 2.83 18.04 2.93
C GLN A 63 1.79 17.89 4.03
N PHE A 64 1.04 16.78 4.06
CA PHE A 64 0.06 16.53 5.12
C PHE A 64 0.71 16.44 6.51
N PHE A 65 1.77 15.64 6.67
CA PHE A 65 2.38 15.44 7.99
C PHE A 65 3.09 16.69 8.53
N SER A 66 3.46 17.64 7.66
CA SER A 66 3.97 18.96 8.05
C SER A 66 2.92 19.96 8.52
N LEU A 67 1.63 19.66 8.36
CA LEU A 67 0.55 20.53 8.83
C LEU A 67 0.53 20.62 10.36
N PRO A 68 -0.03 21.72 10.92
CA PRO A 68 -0.29 21.81 12.36
C PRO A 68 -1.10 20.63 12.87
N GLN A 69 -0.85 20.22 14.12
CA GLN A 69 -1.49 19.06 14.72
C GLN A 69 -3.03 19.11 14.63
N GLU A 70 -3.61 20.29 14.83
CA GLU A 70 -5.05 20.54 14.73
C GLU A 70 -5.64 20.21 13.35
N GLU A 71 -4.88 20.46 12.27
CA GLU A 71 -5.30 20.12 10.91
C GLU A 71 -5.27 18.60 10.69
N LYS A 72 -4.25 17.91 11.20
CA LYS A 72 -4.14 16.45 11.12
C LYS A 72 -5.25 15.77 11.93
N ASP A 73 -5.61 16.32 13.08
CA ASP A 73 -6.66 15.81 13.96
C ASP A 73 -8.07 15.88 13.37
N LYS A 74 -8.30 16.72 12.35
CA LYS A 74 -9.60 16.81 11.67
C LYS A 74 -10.00 15.48 11.03
N ILE A 75 -9.03 14.63 10.71
CA ILE A 75 -9.26 13.30 10.15
C ILE A 75 -8.89 12.18 11.13
N ALA A 76 -8.89 12.43 12.45
CA ALA A 76 -8.48 11.44 13.45
C ALA A 76 -9.31 10.14 13.39
N LEU A 77 -8.68 9.00 13.71
CA LEU A 77 -9.32 7.66 13.76
C LEU A 77 -10.67 7.66 14.48
N LYS A 78 -10.76 8.40 15.59
CA LYS A 78 -11.95 8.47 16.46
C LYS A 78 -13.20 9.06 15.81
N ASN A 79 -13.07 9.75 14.68
CA ASN A 79 -14.19 10.41 14.01
C ASN A 79 -15.09 9.41 13.26
N GLU A 80 -14.51 8.28 12.87
CA GLU A 80 -15.18 7.20 12.14
C GLU A 80 -15.28 5.93 13.00
N ASP A 81 -14.77 4.81 12.53
CA ASP A 81 -14.89 3.49 13.14
C ASP A 81 -13.68 3.09 14.00
N GLN A 82 -12.91 4.08 14.46
CA GLN A 82 -11.65 3.91 15.19
C GLN A 82 -10.53 3.23 14.38
N ALA A 83 -10.75 2.96 13.09
CA ALA A 83 -9.77 2.29 12.23
C ALA A 83 -9.32 3.15 11.04
N ARG A 84 -10.19 4.02 10.50
CA ARG A 84 -9.87 4.89 9.35
C ARG A 84 -9.52 6.31 9.77
N GLY A 85 -8.41 6.82 9.28
CA GLY A 85 -7.98 8.20 9.50
C GLY A 85 -6.60 8.32 10.14
N TYR A 86 -6.31 9.50 10.66
CA TYR A 86 -5.02 9.86 11.22
C TYR A 86 -4.82 9.30 12.64
N ALA A 87 -3.70 8.61 12.82
CA ALA A 87 -3.17 8.16 14.10
C ALA A 87 -2.01 9.06 14.52
N ARG A 88 -2.08 9.63 15.72
CA ARG A 88 -1.02 10.46 16.32
C ARG A 88 0.21 9.61 16.68
N LEU A 89 1.32 10.31 16.86
CA LEU A 89 2.52 9.74 17.47
C LEU A 89 2.16 9.09 18.81
N LYS A 90 2.58 7.83 19.01
CA LYS A 90 2.31 7.01 20.20
C LYS A 90 0.84 6.58 20.38
N GLU A 91 -0.02 6.76 19.38
CA GLU A 91 -1.41 6.29 19.44
C GLU A 91 -1.49 4.76 19.23
N ASN A 92 -0.71 4.23 18.30
CA ASN A 92 -0.59 2.78 18.11
C ASN A 92 0.27 2.13 19.20
N VAL A 93 -0.16 0.97 19.68
CA VAL A 93 0.52 0.20 20.73
C VAL A 93 0.74 -1.23 20.26
N THR A 94 2.00 -1.60 20.05
CA THR A 94 2.42 -2.95 19.66
C THR A 94 3.13 -3.64 20.83
N ASN A 95 2.63 -4.82 21.24
CA ASN A 95 3.18 -5.60 22.36
C ASN A 95 3.35 -4.77 23.66
N GLY A 96 2.35 -3.93 23.96
CA GLY A 96 2.33 -3.06 25.14
C GLY A 96 3.24 -1.83 25.09
N LYS A 97 3.91 -1.57 23.96
CA LYS A 97 4.75 -0.38 23.75
C LYS A 97 4.14 0.53 22.70
N ALA A 98 4.13 1.83 22.99
CA ALA A 98 3.65 2.81 22.04
C ALA A 98 4.63 2.96 20.86
N ASP A 99 4.09 2.96 19.65
CA ASP A 99 4.86 3.04 18.42
C ASP A 99 5.28 4.49 18.12
N ASN A 100 6.50 4.66 17.61
CA ASN A 100 7.08 5.98 17.36
C ASN A 100 6.87 6.43 15.91
N HIS A 101 5.63 6.34 15.44
CA HIS A 101 5.20 6.90 14.17
C HIS A 101 3.81 7.55 14.31
N GLU A 102 3.52 8.50 13.43
CA GLU A 102 2.16 8.89 13.09
C GLU A 102 1.77 8.22 11.76
N GLY A 103 0.49 8.19 11.40
CA GLY A 103 0.04 7.50 10.20
C GLY A 103 -1.35 7.92 9.75
N ILE A 104 -1.73 7.56 8.53
CA ILE A 104 -3.11 7.64 8.06
C ILE A 104 -3.50 6.25 7.57
N ASP A 105 -4.58 5.72 8.13
CA ASP A 105 -5.13 4.43 7.77
C ASP A 105 -6.34 4.60 6.86
N TRP A 106 -6.29 3.97 5.68
CA TRP A 106 -7.43 3.83 4.79
C TRP A 106 -7.71 2.36 4.55
N TYR A 107 -8.98 2.05 4.39
CA TYR A 107 -9.44 0.70 4.08
C TYR A 107 -10.29 0.73 2.82
N ARG A 108 -10.63 -0.45 2.30
CA ARG A 108 -11.56 -0.56 1.17
C ARG A 108 -12.88 0.15 1.52
N PRO A 109 -13.38 1.07 0.67
CA PRO A 109 -14.70 1.65 0.84
C PRO A 109 -15.79 0.58 0.84
N VAL A 110 -16.79 0.75 1.71
CA VAL A 110 -17.99 -0.10 1.77
C VAL A 110 -19.17 0.65 1.17
N GLU A 111 -20.11 -0.08 0.57
CA GLU A 111 -21.26 0.52 -0.14
C GLU A 111 -22.19 1.32 0.80
N LYS A 112 -22.36 0.84 2.03
CA LYS A 112 -23.20 1.48 3.06
C LYS A 112 -22.38 1.63 4.35
N PRO A 113 -21.62 2.73 4.48
CA PRO A 113 -20.80 2.98 5.66
C PRO A 113 -21.63 3.01 6.94
N ASP A 114 -21.05 2.47 8.01
CA ASP A 114 -21.62 2.42 9.35
C ASP A 114 -20.48 2.48 10.36
N LYS A 115 -20.19 3.69 10.86
CA LYS A 115 -19.11 3.94 11.81
C LYS A 115 -19.28 3.25 13.16
N THR A 116 -20.47 2.70 13.45
CA THR A 116 -20.70 1.91 14.68
C THR A 116 -20.17 0.48 14.55
N LYS A 117 -19.85 0.04 13.32
CA LYS A 117 -19.28 -1.27 13.04
C LYS A 117 -17.78 -1.18 12.77
N PRO A 118 -16.97 -2.08 13.35
CA PRO A 118 -15.53 -2.11 13.10
C PRO A 118 -15.25 -2.32 11.61
N LEU A 119 -14.38 -1.51 11.02
CA LEU A 119 -13.98 -1.57 9.62
C LEU A 119 -15.09 -1.23 8.60
N TRP A 120 -16.12 -0.49 8.98
CA TRP A 120 -17.22 -0.06 8.09
C TRP A 120 -17.39 1.46 8.00
N GLY A 121 -16.50 2.26 8.58
CA GLY A 121 -16.52 3.72 8.45
C GLY A 121 -16.18 4.23 7.05
N GLU A 122 -16.27 5.54 6.87
CA GLU A 122 -15.85 6.23 5.65
C GLU A 122 -14.35 6.60 5.71
N ASN A 123 -13.64 6.54 4.57
CA ASN A 123 -12.24 7.00 4.54
C ASN A 123 -12.18 8.52 4.69
N GLN A 124 -11.37 9.00 5.64
CA GLN A 124 -11.14 10.42 5.87
C GLN A 124 -9.90 10.88 5.09
N TRP A 125 -10.02 11.94 4.30
CA TRP A 125 -8.96 12.39 3.40
C TRP A 125 -8.37 13.75 3.80
N PRO A 126 -7.04 13.93 3.69
CA PRO A 126 -6.42 15.25 3.80
C PRO A 126 -7.03 16.28 2.84
N THR A 127 -7.05 17.54 3.26
CA THR A 127 -7.46 18.69 2.41
C THR A 127 -6.36 19.13 1.43
N VAL A 128 -5.20 18.48 1.46
CA VAL A 128 -4.10 18.72 0.52
C VAL A 128 -4.59 18.45 -0.91
N PRO A 129 -4.45 19.41 -1.86
CA PRO A 129 -4.93 19.23 -3.23
C PRO A 129 -4.37 17.96 -3.88
N THR A 130 -5.19 17.28 -4.69
CA THR A 130 -4.85 16.03 -5.41
C THR A 130 -4.53 14.81 -4.55
N PHE A 131 -4.44 14.95 -3.22
CA PHE A 131 -4.01 13.88 -2.32
C PHE A 131 -4.84 12.62 -2.50
N ARG A 132 -6.17 12.75 -2.37
CA ARG A 132 -7.11 11.63 -2.51
C ARG A 132 -6.96 10.93 -3.87
N GLU A 133 -7.03 11.70 -4.95
CA GLU A 133 -6.98 11.16 -6.32
C GLU A 133 -5.71 10.34 -6.56
N LYS A 134 -4.54 10.88 -6.16
CA LYS A 134 -3.25 10.23 -6.37
C LYS A 134 -3.13 8.94 -5.56
N TYR A 135 -3.57 8.95 -4.30
CA TYR A 135 -3.56 7.76 -3.46
C TYR A 135 -4.57 6.70 -3.92
N GLU A 136 -5.79 7.08 -4.33
CA GLU A 136 -6.78 6.13 -4.88
C GLU A 136 -6.26 5.48 -6.16
N ASN A 137 -5.68 6.25 -7.08
CA ASN A 137 -5.05 5.72 -8.30
C ASN A 137 -3.91 4.74 -7.99
N TRP A 138 -3.06 5.08 -7.02
CA TRP A 138 -1.97 4.20 -6.59
C TRP A 138 -2.48 2.91 -5.96
N VAL A 139 -3.50 2.99 -5.09
CA VAL A 139 -4.11 1.82 -4.45
C VAL A 139 -4.69 0.87 -5.50
N ASP A 140 -5.39 1.37 -6.50
CA ASP A 140 -5.95 0.53 -7.56
C ASP A 140 -4.86 -0.12 -8.42
N LYS A 141 -3.79 0.62 -8.74
CA LYS A 141 -2.62 0.08 -9.45
C LYS A 141 -1.91 -1.01 -8.65
N MET A 142 -1.69 -0.81 -7.35
CA MET A 142 -1.05 -1.79 -6.48
C MET A 142 -1.93 -3.02 -6.21
N LYS A 143 -3.25 -2.87 -6.20
CA LYS A 143 -4.18 -4.02 -6.16
C LYS A 143 -4.06 -4.88 -7.42
N ALA A 144 -3.98 -4.27 -8.59
CA ALA A 144 -3.77 -5.01 -9.85
C ALA A 144 -2.42 -5.75 -9.84
N LEU A 145 -1.35 -5.07 -9.40
CA LEU A 145 -0.04 -5.71 -9.20
C LEU A 145 -0.10 -6.88 -8.21
N GLY A 146 -0.79 -6.71 -7.09
CA GLY A 146 -0.98 -7.76 -6.10
C GLY A 146 -1.66 -9.00 -6.69
N LEU A 147 -2.69 -8.82 -7.53
CA LEU A 147 -3.34 -9.94 -8.23
C LEU A 147 -2.39 -10.64 -9.22
N ILE A 148 -1.53 -9.89 -9.91
CA ILE A 148 -0.51 -10.46 -10.80
C ILE A 148 0.46 -11.34 -10.01
N VAL A 149 0.98 -10.84 -8.87
CA VAL A 149 1.89 -11.58 -7.99
C VAL A 149 1.22 -12.81 -7.38
N MET A 150 -0.06 -12.71 -6.98
CA MET A 150 -0.81 -13.87 -6.47
C MET A 150 -1.11 -14.93 -7.53
N GLY A 151 -1.08 -14.55 -8.82
CA GLY A 151 -1.16 -15.49 -9.94
C GLY A 151 0.20 -16.10 -10.32
N ALA A 152 1.27 -15.74 -9.62
CA ALA A 152 2.61 -16.23 -9.88
C ALA A 152 2.84 -17.64 -9.34
#